data_AF-A0A938S901-F1
#
_entry.id   AF-A0A938S901-F1
#
_cell.length_a   1.000
_cell.length_b   1.000
_cell.length_c   1.000
_cell.angle_alpha   90.00
_cell.angle_beta   90.00
_cell.angle_gamma   90.00
#
_symmetry.space_group_name_H-M   'P 1'
#
loop_
_entity.id
_entity.type
_entity.pdbx_description
1 polymer ?
#
loop_
_entity_poly.entity_id
_entity_poly.type
_entity_poly.pdbx_seq_one_letter_code
_entity_poly.pdbx_strand_id
1 'polypeptide(L)'
;MTRGAREVETASQEFPRLTFDVWGSVPFPTKLTREALVQRILFCLRTGPKHDAQICGEVGASADEVQAGLAELARWFLVKKEGDSGWVADIPIFAKREVEIASEIGRRYAQAEAEILKNSIPGLRMAYEHCRAAKVFPWREAALVVVGALCADFCVSDRVPFRQEYLDEAFLPPLHPDGKRWGYVGREAMASPIPDRKYRFYQNLSRDSGGGISRFGYYGSFDEKRQSPPSRPERLRYCDAGKIWLSLAEGPLSLTAIHERTGIQAETVQAAVHEMCAWRPPGLVKTGDNGYLAGIPIFSSEELVTLLAEADHVAEMIHRDVSIPMQKELESTGKRLGLRFPLPSDASARDIALQLLSGAGTLPPIPQPPVPWSFGVWGWQGHLPMWEEVTTSIPPTPCPRPR
;
A
#
# COMPACT_ATOMS: atom_id res chain seq x y z
N MET A 1 63.95 27.36 -8.19
CA MET A 1 63.18 26.69 -7.13
C MET A 1 61.94 27.51 -6.86
N THR A 2 60.80 27.11 -7.39
CA THR A 2 59.51 27.75 -7.12
C THR A 2 58.52 26.61 -6.93
N ARG A 3 58.19 26.32 -5.67
CA ARG A 3 57.17 25.34 -5.30
C ARG A 3 55.81 25.98 -5.59
N GLY A 4 55.12 25.49 -6.62
CA GLY A 4 53.71 25.77 -6.84
C GLY A 4 52.89 25.07 -5.76
N ALA A 5 52.17 25.87 -4.96
CA ALA A 5 51.13 25.36 -4.08
C ALA A 5 50.04 24.73 -4.94
N ARG A 6 49.79 23.43 -4.77
CA ARG A 6 48.58 22.78 -5.27
C ARG A 6 47.43 23.27 -4.40
N GLU A 7 46.61 24.15 -4.95
CA GLU A 7 45.25 24.36 -4.47
C GLU A 7 44.53 23.01 -4.58
N VAL A 8 44.17 22.47 -3.42
CA VAL A 8 43.23 21.36 -3.33
C VAL A 8 41.87 22.00 -3.58
N GLU A 9 41.38 21.92 -4.82
CA GLU A 9 39.96 22.10 -5.12
C GLU A 9 39.19 21.07 -4.29
N THR A 10 38.74 21.48 -3.11
CA THR A 10 37.67 20.80 -2.40
C THR A 10 36.42 20.96 -3.26
N ALA A 11 36.15 19.95 -4.10
CA ALA A 11 34.87 19.83 -4.77
C ALA A 11 33.78 20.02 -3.72
N SER A 12 33.05 21.13 -3.81
CA SER A 12 31.87 21.39 -3.00
C SER A 12 30.92 20.21 -3.19
N GLN A 13 30.89 19.31 -2.21
CA GLN A 13 30.04 18.12 -2.26
C GLN A 13 28.60 18.62 -2.11
N GLU A 14 27.93 18.79 -3.25
CA GLU A 14 26.54 19.25 -3.27
C GLU A 14 25.69 18.19 -2.56
N PHE A 15 25.00 18.60 -1.49
CA PHE A 15 24.12 17.70 -0.78
C PHE A 15 22.95 17.28 -1.66
N PRO A 16 22.54 15.99 -1.61
CA PRO A 16 21.42 15.54 -2.38
C PRO A 16 20.14 16.23 -1.91
N ARG A 17 19.30 16.61 -2.87
CA ARG A 17 17.93 17.01 -2.60
C ARG A 17 17.12 15.79 -2.16
N LEU A 18 16.34 15.92 -1.10
CA LEU A 18 15.45 14.86 -0.62
C LEU A 18 14.01 15.07 -1.09
N THR A 19 13.34 13.96 -1.40
CA THR A 19 11.89 13.82 -1.50
C THR A 19 11.38 13.03 -0.31
N PHE A 20 10.21 13.38 0.21
CA PHE A 20 9.62 12.70 1.36
C PHE A 20 8.30 12.06 0.99
N ASP A 21 8.19 10.74 1.21
CA ASP A 21 6.90 10.08 1.29
C ASP A 21 6.34 10.28 2.71
N VAL A 22 5.06 10.62 2.77
CA VAL A 22 4.36 11.01 3.99
C VAL A 22 3.09 10.18 4.10
N TRP A 23 2.86 9.58 5.25
CA TRP A 23 1.64 8.84 5.53
C TRP A 23 1.04 9.28 6.87
N GLY A 24 -0.29 9.28 6.95
CA GLY A 24 -1.03 9.89 8.05
C GLY A 24 -1.12 11.43 7.96
N SER A 25 -1.83 12.04 8.91
CA SER A 25 -1.99 13.49 9.01
C SER A 25 -0.80 14.11 9.75
N VAL A 26 0.34 14.26 9.05
CA VAL A 26 1.56 14.81 9.65
C VAL A 26 1.48 16.34 9.86
N PRO A 27 2.14 16.87 10.91
CA PRO A 27 2.11 18.30 11.22
C PRO A 27 3.15 19.15 10.44
N PHE A 28 4.14 18.55 9.79
CA PHE A 28 5.31 19.25 9.22
C PHE A 28 5.62 18.97 7.72
N PRO A 29 4.64 18.87 6.79
CA PRO A 29 4.92 18.36 5.44
C PRO A 29 5.63 19.37 4.50
N THR A 30 5.29 20.65 4.60
CA THR A 30 5.70 21.66 3.59
C THR A 30 7.11 22.20 3.78
N LYS A 31 7.60 22.27 5.03
CA LYS A 31 8.94 22.79 5.35
C LYS A 31 10.06 21.81 5.02
N LEU A 32 9.90 20.51 5.33
CA LEU A 32 10.89 19.47 5.01
C LEU A 32 11.30 19.43 3.54
N THR A 33 10.34 19.67 2.66
CA THR A 33 10.56 19.60 1.21
C THR A 33 11.23 20.87 0.64
N ARG A 34 11.18 21.99 1.38
CA ARG A 34 11.58 23.33 0.88
C ARG A 34 12.85 23.88 1.53
N GLU A 35 13.17 23.47 2.75
CA GLU A 35 14.32 24.02 3.50
C GLU A 35 15.57 23.16 3.28
N ALA A 36 16.51 23.66 2.46
CA ALA A 36 17.73 22.93 2.10
C ALA A 36 18.58 22.58 3.33
N LEU A 37 18.75 23.51 4.27
CA LEU A 37 19.53 23.28 5.49
C LEU A 37 18.98 22.10 6.30
N VAL A 38 17.66 22.03 6.49
CA VAL A 38 16.98 20.94 7.20
C VAL A 38 17.22 19.59 6.52
N GLN A 39 17.13 19.52 5.18
CA GLN A 39 17.42 18.29 4.44
C GLN A 39 18.88 17.86 4.60
N ARG A 40 19.82 18.81 4.60
CA ARG A 40 21.25 18.53 4.81
C ARG A 40 21.52 17.98 6.20
N ILE A 41 20.91 18.56 7.24
CA ILE A 41 21.00 18.06 8.61
C ILE A 41 20.46 16.62 8.68
N LEU A 42 19.26 16.37 8.16
CA LEU A 42 18.68 15.01 8.16
C LEU A 42 19.54 13.99 7.41
N PHE A 43 20.07 14.38 6.24
CA PHE A 43 20.95 13.51 5.47
C PHE A 43 22.29 13.23 6.17
N CYS A 44 22.86 14.23 6.83
CA CYS A 44 24.08 14.10 7.65
C CYS A 44 23.88 13.10 8.80
N LEU A 45 22.70 13.09 9.42
CA LEU A 45 22.37 12.27 10.60
C LEU A 45 21.86 10.85 10.27
N ARG A 46 21.81 10.44 9.00
CA ARG A 46 21.15 9.19 8.57
C ARG A 46 21.88 7.90 8.97
N THR A 47 23.21 7.94 9.10
CA THR A 47 24.07 6.76 9.33
C THR A 47 24.50 6.60 10.79
N GLY A 48 24.20 7.56 11.66
CA GLY A 48 24.60 7.46 13.05
C GLY A 48 24.66 8.81 13.78
N PRO A 49 25.01 8.75 15.07
CA PRO A 49 25.01 9.92 15.93
C PRO A 49 26.16 10.88 15.59
N LYS A 50 25.88 12.18 15.59
CA LYS A 50 26.86 13.24 15.34
C LYS A 50 26.71 14.41 16.30
N HIS A 51 27.84 14.98 16.70
CA HIS A 51 27.86 16.19 17.50
C HIS A 51 27.69 17.44 16.65
N ASP A 52 27.25 18.53 17.28
CA ASP A 52 26.97 19.82 16.65
C ASP A 52 28.11 20.30 15.76
N ALA A 53 29.37 20.22 16.24
CA ALA A 53 30.55 20.63 15.47
C ALA A 53 30.75 19.81 14.18
N GLN A 54 30.48 18.50 14.23
CA GLN A 54 30.54 17.63 13.05
C GLN A 54 29.43 17.97 12.05
N ILE A 55 28.22 18.21 12.55
CA ILE A 55 27.07 18.61 11.73
C ILE A 55 27.36 19.95 11.04
N CYS A 56 27.86 20.95 11.77
CA CYS A 56 28.24 22.26 11.22
C CYS A 56 29.27 22.11 10.08
N GLY A 57 30.33 21.32 10.34
CA GLY A 57 31.39 21.09 9.37
C GLY A 57 30.91 20.37 8.11
N GLU A 58 30.05 19.36 8.24
CA GLU A 58 29.53 18.62 7.09
C GLU A 58 28.49 19.42 6.31
N VAL A 59 27.56 20.08 6.99
CA VAL A 59 26.46 20.81 6.34
C VAL A 59 26.90 22.17 5.78
N GLY A 60 28.01 22.71 6.28
CA GLY A 60 28.55 24.02 5.89
C GLY A 60 27.72 25.19 6.41
N ALA A 61 27.21 25.08 7.65
CA ALA A 61 26.38 26.08 8.30
C ALA A 61 26.92 26.47 9.68
N SER A 62 26.51 27.63 10.19
CA SER A 62 26.92 28.09 11.53
C SER A 62 26.29 27.25 12.64
N ALA A 63 26.90 27.30 13.82
CA ALA A 63 26.37 26.60 15.01
C ALA A 63 24.93 27.01 15.33
N ASP A 64 24.63 28.31 15.27
CA ASP A 64 23.29 28.84 15.57
C ASP A 64 22.23 28.32 14.57
N GLU A 65 22.57 28.30 13.27
CA GLU A 65 21.69 27.76 12.22
C GLU A 65 21.44 26.26 12.42
N VAL A 66 22.48 25.48 12.71
CA VAL A 66 22.38 24.05 12.98
C VAL A 66 21.54 23.78 14.23
N GLN A 67 21.76 24.52 15.32
CA GLN A 67 20.97 24.40 16.55
C GLN A 67 19.50 24.72 16.32
N ALA A 68 19.19 25.81 15.59
CA ALA A 68 17.82 26.17 15.25
C ALA A 68 17.13 25.07 14.42
N GLY A 69 17.82 24.52 13.42
CA GLY A 69 17.33 23.41 12.61
C GLY A 69 17.09 22.13 13.41
N LEU A 70 18.04 21.76 14.28
CA LEU A 70 17.92 20.59 15.16
C LEU A 70 16.78 20.74 16.17
N ALA A 71 16.64 21.93 16.78
CA ALA A 71 15.54 22.21 17.71
C ALA A 71 14.17 22.11 17.03
N GLU A 72 14.05 22.61 15.79
CA GLU A 72 12.81 22.48 15.02
C GLU A 72 12.52 21.03 14.64
N LEU A 73 13.52 20.27 14.17
CA LEU A 73 13.36 18.86 13.82
C LEU A 73 13.02 17.99 15.05
N ALA A 74 13.62 18.29 16.20
CA ALA A 74 13.39 17.58 17.46
C ALA A 74 11.97 17.81 17.98
N ARG A 75 11.42 19.02 17.82
CA ARG A 75 10.03 19.35 18.17
C ARG A 75 9.03 18.45 17.45
N TRP A 76 9.39 17.96 16.27
CA TRP A 76 8.57 17.06 15.44
C TRP A 76 9.07 15.61 15.45
N PHE A 77 9.96 15.25 16.37
CA PHE A 77 10.48 13.89 16.51
C PHE A 77 11.11 13.33 15.23
N LEU A 78 11.70 14.21 14.41
CA LEU A 78 12.41 13.82 13.18
C LEU A 78 13.90 13.58 13.43
N VAL A 79 14.40 14.12 14.54
CA VAL A 79 15.72 13.84 15.11
C VAL A 79 15.58 13.67 16.62
N LYS A 80 16.53 12.96 17.23
CA LYS A 80 16.66 12.87 18.69
C LYS A 80 18.12 12.92 19.10
N LYS A 81 18.37 13.20 20.37
CA LYS A 81 19.71 13.16 20.98
C LYS A 81 19.89 11.83 21.71
N GLU A 82 20.95 11.10 21.39
CA GLU A 82 21.29 9.81 22.01
C GLU A 82 22.34 9.98 23.12
N GLY A 83 21.92 10.59 24.22
CA GLY A 83 22.80 10.89 25.36
C GLY A 83 24.01 11.73 24.93
N ASP A 84 25.20 11.28 25.32
CA ASP A 84 26.47 11.91 24.96
C ASP A 84 26.93 11.59 23.54
N SER A 85 26.25 10.72 22.80
CA SER A 85 26.69 10.30 21.45
C SER A 85 26.39 11.36 20.38
N GLY A 86 25.50 12.32 20.66
CA GLY A 86 25.09 13.36 19.72
C GLY A 86 23.68 13.17 19.16
N TRP A 87 23.40 13.79 18.03
CA TRP A 87 22.10 13.78 17.34
C TRP A 87 22.01 12.67 16.31
N VAL A 88 20.82 12.10 16.13
CA VAL A 88 20.49 11.11 15.11
C VAL A 88 19.18 11.45 14.41
N ALA A 89 19.04 11.06 13.15
CA ALA A 89 17.75 11.08 12.47
C ALA A 89 16.84 10.00 13.06
N ASP A 90 15.61 10.35 13.40
CA ASP A 90 14.61 9.43 13.96
C ASP A 90 13.55 9.00 12.93
N ILE A 91 13.87 9.26 11.66
CA ILE A 91 13.11 8.81 10.49
C ILE A 91 14.06 8.16 9.48
N PRO A 92 13.58 7.22 8.64
CA PRO A 92 14.39 6.66 7.57
C PRO A 92 14.76 7.72 6.52
N ILE A 93 16.06 7.86 6.24
CA ILE A 93 16.60 8.73 5.19
C ILE A 93 17.56 7.92 4.33
N PHE A 94 17.25 7.79 3.04
CA PHE A 94 18.00 6.94 2.11
C PHE A 94 18.69 7.73 0.98
N ALA A 95 19.95 7.43 0.74
CA ALA A 95 20.69 7.86 -0.44
C ALA A 95 20.25 7.07 -1.68
N LYS A 96 20.52 7.60 -2.87
CA LYS A 96 20.16 6.96 -4.15
C LYS A 96 20.66 5.52 -4.25
N ARG A 97 21.91 5.29 -3.88
CA ARG A 97 22.51 3.94 -3.89
C ARG A 97 21.76 2.95 -2.99
N GLU A 98 21.25 3.41 -1.84
CA GLU A 98 20.50 2.56 -0.90
C GLU A 98 19.13 2.19 -1.47
N VAL A 99 18.48 3.13 -2.16
CA VAL A 99 17.24 2.87 -2.89
C VAL A 99 17.47 1.90 -4.06
N GLU A 100 18.58 2.04 -4.80
CA GLU A 100 18.94 1.13 -5.89
C GLU A 100 19.19 -0.30 -5.39
N ILE A 101 19.92 -0.48 -4.29
CA ILE A 101 20.14 -1.79 -3.65
C ILE A 101 18.81 -2.39 -3.19
N ALA A 102 17.95 -1.59 -2.54
CA ALA A 102 16.63 -2.04 -2.12
C ALA A 102 15.76 -2.48 -3.32
N SER A 103 15.87 -1.76 -4.43
CA SER A 103 15.16 -2.07 -5.68
C SER A 103 15.63 -3.39 -6.29
N GLU A 104 16.94 -3.67 -6.26
CA GLU A 104 17.51 -4.94 -6.73
C GLU A 104 17.02 -6.12 -5.87
N ILE A 105 17.06 -5.97 -4.54
CA ILE A 105 16.52 -6.96 -3.60
C ILE A 105 15.04 -7.19 -3.89
N GLY A 106 14.24 -6.12 -3.94
CA GLY A 106 12.80 -6.18 -4.23
C GLY A 106 12.50 -6.87 -5.55
N ARG A 107 13.31 -6.65 -6.59
CA ARG A 107 13.15 -7.31 -7.90
C ARG A 107 13.35 -8.82 -7.82
N ARG A 108 14.37 -9.31 -7.11
CA ARG A 108 14.57 -10.76 -6.97
C ARG A 108 13.40 -11.41 -6.24
N TYR A 109 12.91 -10.79 -5.17
CA TYR A 109 11.76 -11.29 -4.44
C TYR A 109 10.45 -11.16 -5.23
N ALA A 110 10.31 -10.13 -6.06
CA ALA A 110 9.20 -10.00 -7.00
C ALA A 110 9.15 -11.14 -8.03
N GLN A 111 10.31 -11.62 -8.50
CA GLN A 111 10.37 -12.79 -9.39
C GLN A 111 9.89 -14.05 -8.67
N ALA A 112 10.29 -14.26 -7.41
CA ALA A 112 9.82 -15.36 -6.60
C ALA A 112 8.29 -15.27 -6.37
N GLU A 113 7.78 -14.10 -5.99
CA GLU A 113 6.34 -13.86 -5.82
C GLU A 113 5.56 -14.06 -7.11
N ALA A 114 6.09 -13.57 -8.25
CA ALA A 114 5.48 -13.78 -9.56
C ALA A 114 5.37 -15.27 -9.91
N GLU A 115 6.40 -16.08 -9.64
CA GLU A 115 6.32 -17.53 -9.88
C GLU A 115 5.33 -18.22 -8.94
N ILE A 116 5.27 -17.84 -7.65
CA ILE A 116 4.24 -18.35 -6.72
C ILE A 116 2.84 -18.05 -7.24
N LEU A 117 2.58 -16.78 -7.59
CA LEU A 117 1.30 -16.34 -8.13
C LEU A 117 0.97 -17.06 -9.44
N LYS A 118 1.91 -17.13 -10.39
CA LYS A 118 1.74 -17.81 -11.68
C LYS A 118 1.35 -19.28 -11.52
N ASN A 119 2.01 -19.99 -10.61
CA ASN A 119 1.71 -21.39 -10.34
C ASN A 119 0.37 -21.58 -9.61
N SER A 120 -0.09 -20.55 -8.87
CA SER A 120 -1.33 -20.58 -8.11
C SER A 120 -2.55 -20.06 -8.87
N ILE A 121 -2.34 -19.26 -9.93
CA ILE A 121 -3.40 -18.68 -10.77
C ILE A 121 -4.39 -19.73 -11.29
N PRO A 122 -3.98 -20.93 -11.77
CA PRO A 122 -4.93 -21.96 -12.17
C PRO A 122 -5.90 -22.36 -11.06
N GLY A 123 -5.42 -22.53 -9.82
CA GLY A 123 -6.27 -22.86 -8.67
C GLY A 123 -7.23 -21.73 -8.31
N LEU A 124 -6.72 -20.50 -8.22
CA LEU A 124 -7.53 -19.29 -8.00
C LEU A 124 -8.60 -19.11 -9.07
N ARG A 125 -8.24 -19.37 -10.33
CA ARG A 125 -9.16 -19.32 -11.47
C ARG A 125 -10.24 -20.38 -11.35
N MET A 126 -9.87 -21.62 -11.02
CA MET A 126 -10.85 -22.68 -10.81
C MET A 126 -11.81 -22.33 -9.67
N ALA A 127 -11.31 -21.86 -8.52
CA ALA A 127 -12.15 -21.42 -7.42
C ALA A 127 -13.11 -20.29 -7.84
N TYR A 128 -12.61 -19.30 -8.59
CA TYR A 128 -13.43 -18.23 -9.15
C TYR A 128 -14.50 -18.72 -10.12
N GLU A 129 -14.18 -19.67 -11.01
CA GLU A 129 -15.12 -20.22 -11.99
C GLU A 129 -16.30 -20.96 -11.32
N HIS A 130 -16.19 -21.36 -10.05
CA HIS A 130 -17.30 -21.89 -9.26
C HIS A 130 -18.20 -20.79 -8.65
N CYS A 131 -17.74 -19.54 -8.62
CA CYS A 131 -18.54 -18.41 -8.14
C CYS A 131 -19.58 -18.00 -9.18
N ARG A 132 -20.76 -17.55 -8.73
CA ARG A 132 -21.80 -16.97 -9.60
C ARG A 132 -21.29 -15.74 -10.32
N ALA A 133 -20.40 -14.96 -9.69
CA ALA A 133 -19.74 -13.82 -10.33
C ALA A 133 -19.08 -14.20 -11.66
N ALA A 134 -18.55 -15.41 -11.82
CA ALA A 134 -17.91 -15.88 -13.06
C ALA A 134 -18.89 -16.06 -14.24
N LYS A 135 -20.20 -16.17 -13.96
CA LYS A 135 -21.24 -16.22 -15.01
C LYS A 135 -21.47 -14.87 -15.67
N VAL A 136 -21.10 -13.79 -14.98
CA VAL A 136 -21.30 -12.40 -15.41
C VAL A 136 -19.99 -11.78 -15.85
N PHE A 137 -18.93 -12.00 -15.06
CA PHE A 137 -17.61 -11.44 -15.29
C PHE A 137 -16.67 -12.57 -15.73
N PRO A 138 -16.18 -12.57 -16.98
CA PRO A 138 -15.21 -13.56 -17.40
C PRO A 138 -13.90 -13.40 -16.62
N TRP A 139 -13.12 -14.47 -16.49
CA TRP A 139 -11.83 -14.46 -15.79
C TRP A 139 -10.93 -13.28 -16.22
N ARG A 140 -10.91 -12.94 -17.51
CA ARG A 140 -10.12 -11.82 -18.03
C ARG A 140 -10.45 -10.47 -17.39
N GLU A 141 -11.69 -10.27 -16.93
CA GLU A 141 -12.12 -9.03 -16.28
C GLU A 141 -11.91 -9.08 -14.77
N ALA A 142 -12.07 -10.26 -14.16
CA ALA A 142 -11.95 -10.46 -12.72
C ALA A 142 -10.52 -10.78 -12.25
N ALA A 143 -9.61 -11.21 -13.12
CA ALA A 143 -8.29 -11.73 -12.73
C ALA A 143 -7.47 -10.73 -11.91
N LEU A 144 -7.50 -9.43 -12.25
CA LEU A 144 -6.79 -8.42 -11.45
C LEU A 144 -7.46 -8.19 -10.08
N VAL A 145 -8.77 -8.37 -9.97
CA VAL A 145 -9.46 -8.34 -8.68
C VAL A 145 -9.10 -9.56 -7.85
N VAL A 146 -9.20 -10.77 -8.41
CA VAL A 146 -8.96 -12.01 -7.67
C VAL A 146 -7.47 -12.16 -7.31
N VAL A 147 -6.57 -11.94 -8.27
CA VAL A 147 -5.14 -12.15 -8.07
C VAL A 147 -4.48 -10.93 -7.43
N GLY A 148 -4.77 -9.72 -7.92
CA GLY A 148 -4.17 -8.50 -7.41
C GLY A 148 -4.78 -8.04 -6.09
N ALA A 149 -6.08 -7.72 -6.11
CA ALA A 149 -6.74 -7.13 -4.96
C ALA A 149 -6.99 -8.14 -3.82
N LEU A 150 -7.55 -9.31 -4.13
CA LEU A 150 -7.93 -10.28 -3.10
C LEU A 150 -6.72 -11.08 -2.62
N CYS A 151 -6.03 -11.77 -3.52
CA CYS A 151 -4.94 -12.67 -3.14
C CYS A 151 -3.66 -11.91 -2.78
N ALA A 152 -3.09 -11.16 -3.73
CA ALA A 152 -1.78 -10.57 -3.55
C ALA A 152 -1.82 -9.43 -2.53
N ASP A 153 -2.85 -8.58 -2.50
CA ASP A 153 -2.90 -7.43 -1.58
C ASP A 153 -3.64 -7.74 -0.28
N PHE A 154 -4.95 -7.96 -0.33
CA PHE A 154 -5.78 -8.15 0.86
C PHE A 154 -5.38 -9.35 1.70
N CYS A 155 -5.27 -10.55 1.12
CA CYS A 155 -4.88 -11.72 1.88
C CYS A 155 -3.47 -11.52 2.46
N VAL A 156 -2.52 -11.01 1.68
CA VAL A 156 -1.13 -10.83 2.15
C VAL A 156 -0.98 -9.75 3.23
N SER A 157 -1.72 -8.64 3.13
CA SER A 157 -1.58 -7.49 4.05
C SER A 157 -2.54 -7.55 5.25
N ASP A 158 -3.76 -8.05 5.05
CA ASP A 158 -4.87 -7.88 6.00
C ASP A 158 -5.38 -9.20 6.61
N ARG A 159 -4.85 -10.36 6.21
CA ARG A 159 -5.33 -11.68 6.69
C ARG A 159 -4.25 -12.69 7.07
N VAL A 160 -3.34 -12.91 6.15
CA VAL A 160 -2.40 -14.02 5.93
C VAL A 160 -2.51 -15.42 6.50
N PRO A 161 -2.51 -15.74 7.80
CA PRO A 161 -3.73 -16.19 8.46
C PRO A 161 -3.54 -16.25 9.99
N PHE A 162 -3.76 -15.15 10.71
CA PHE A 162 -3.95 -15.21 12.18
C PHE A 162 -2.84 -15.92 13.00
N ARG A 163 -1.59 -15.96 12.51
CA ARG A 163 -0.45 -16.53 13.24
C ARG A 163 0.40 -15.41 13.81
N GLN A 164 0.63 -15.45 15.11
CA GLN A 164 1.38 -14.42 15.84
C GLN A 164 2.79 -14.20 15.25
N GLU A 165 3.43 -15.26 14.73
CA GLU A 165 4.76 -15.18 14.10
C GLU A 165 4.82 -14.34 12.80
N TYR A 166 3.66 -14.08 12.17
CA TYR A 166 3.54 -13.22 10.99
C TYR A 166 3.00 -11.83 11.34
N LEU A 167 2.59 -11.64 12.60
CA LEU A 167 1.99 -10.42 13.14
C LEU A 167 3.02 -9.74 14.05
N ASP A 168 4.06 -9.19 13.43
CA ASP A 168 5.04 -8.39 14.16
C ASP A 168 4.58 -6.94 14.21
N GLU A 169 4.42 -6.38 15.42
CA GLU A 169 4.17 -4.94 15.58
C GLU A 169 5.30 -4.09 14.98
N ALA A 170 6.48 -4.67 14.71
CA ALA A 170 7.53 -4.04 13.91
C ALA A 170 7.10 -3.68 12.47
N PHE A 171 6.08 -4.34 11.92
CA PHE A 171 5.49 -3.98 10.63
C PHE A 171 4.52 -2.79 10.73
N LEU A 172 3.98 -2.54 11.92
CA LEU A 172 3.17 -1.35 12.14
C LEU A 172 4.09 -0.17 12.37
N PRO A 173 3.82 0.99 11.75
CA PRO A 173 4.58 2.16 12.08
C PRO A 173 4.44 2.49 13.57
N PRO A 174 5.54 2.88 14.24
CA PRO A 174 5.50 3.17 15.67
C PRO A 174 4.45 4.24 15.98
N LEU A 175 3.77 4.08 17.11
CA LEU A 175 2.88 5.13 17.62
C LEU A 175 3.74 6.35 17.95
N HIS A 176 3.39 7.46 17.31
CA HIS A 176 4.04 8.72 17.60
C HIS A 176 3.61 9.21 19.01
N PRO A 177 4.44 9.97 19.75
CA PRO A 177 4.12 10.42 21.10
C PRO A 177 2.79 11.17 21.28
N ASP A 178 2.17 11.66 20.20
CA ASP A 178 0.84 12.28 20.18
C ASP A 178 -0.31 11.25 20.10
N GLY A 179 0.00 9.96 20.18
CA GLY A 179 -0.96 8.85 20.09
C GLY A 179 -1.45 8.55 18.67
N LYS A 180 -0.92 9.23 17.66
CA LYS A 180 -1.28 9.02 16.25
C LYS A 180 -0.23 8.16 15.55
N ARG A 181 -0.62 7.50 14.46
CA ARG A 181 0.32 6.84 13.55
C ARG A 181 0.52 7.76 12.35
N TRP A 182 1.70 8.34 12.23
CA TRP A 182 2.14 9.07 11.06
C TRP A 182 3.66 8.97 10.93
N GLY A 183 4.20 9.20 9.74
CA GLY A 183 5.64 9.07 9.52
C GLY A 183 6.14 9.69 8.22
N TYR A 184 7.46 9.82 8.17
CA TYR A 184 8.21 10.35 7.04
C TYR A 184 9.23 9.32 6.58
N VAL A 185 9.38 9.18 5.26
CA VAL A 185 10.50 8.45 4.65
C VAL A 185 11.17 9.39 3.65
N GLY A 186 12.39 9.81 3.94
CA GLY A 186 13.18 10.65 3.07
C GLY A 186 14.02 9.82 2.10
N ARG A 187 14.08 10.24 0.83
CA ARG A 187 14.92 9.62 -0.19
C ARG A 187 15.57 10.68 -1.04
N GLU A 188 16.81 10.45 -1.45
CA GLU A 188 17.45 11.25 -2.49
C GLU A 188 16.57 11.31 -3.75
N ALA A 189 16.38 12.51 -4.28
CA ALA A 189 15.54 12.76 -5.44
C ALA A 189 16.14 12.06 -6.67
N MET A 190 15.36 11.18 -7.30
CA MET A 190 15.74 10.45 -8.50
C MET A 190 14.94 10.96 -9.71
N ALA A 191 15.53 10.92 -10.90
CA ALA A 191 14.88 11.35 -12.14
C ALA A 191 13.64 10.52 -12.50
N SER A 192 13.60 9.27 -12.06
CA SER A 192 12.43 8.40 -12.10
C SER A 192 12.28 7.76 -10.72
N PRO A 193 11.05 7.66 -10.16
CA PRO A 193 10.85 6.82 -8.98
C PRO A 193 11.31 5.39 -9.30
N ILE A 194 11.74 4.65 -8.27
CA ILE A 194 12.17 3.24 -8.27
C ILE A 194 12.10 2.61 -9.67
N PRO A 195 13.25 2.44 -10.37
CA PRO A 195 13.32 2.33 -11.83
C PRO A 195 12.52 1.18 -12.48
N ASP A 196 11.97 0.24 -11.70
CA ASP A 196 11.22 -0.91 -12.17
C ASP A 196 9.79 -1.01 -11.63
N ARG A 197 9.34 -0.03 -10.84
CA ARG A 197 7.98 -0.01 -10.27
C ARG A 197 7.11 0.96 -11.06
N LYS A 198 6.63 0.53 -12.23
CA LYS A 198 5.74 1.36 -13.08
C LYS A 198 4.41 1.68 -12.37
N TYR A 199 3.86 0.70 -11.64
CA TYR A 199 2.64 0.88 -10.85
C TYR A 199 2.96 0.77 -9.37
N ARG A 200 2.39 1.69 -8.58
CA ARG A 200 2.36 1.60 -7.12
C ARG A 200 0.96 1.16 -6.72
N PHE A 201 0.65 -0.12 -6.56
CA PHE A 201 -0.73 -0.52 -6.27
C PHE A 201 -1.17 -0.09 -4.87
N TYR A 202 -2.48 0.08 -4.69
CA TYR A 202 -3.13 0.22 -3.39
C TYR A 202 -4.45 -0.52 -3.37
N GLN A 203 -4.86 -0.88 -2.16
CA GLN A 203 -6.22 -1.27 -1.86
C GLN A 203 -6.79 -0.44 -0.72
N ASN A 204 -8.04 -0.03 -0.89
CA ASN A 204 -8.86 0.55 0.16
C ASN A 204 -10.14 -0.26 0.26
N LEU A 205 -10.59 -0.58 1.47
CA LEU A 205 -11.84 -1.29 1.69
C LEU A 205 -12.67 -0.62 2.77
N SER A 206 -13.99 -0.76 2.67
CA SER A 206 -14.94 -0.36 3.71
C SER A 206 -15.89 -1.52 3.95
N ARG A 207 -16.05 -1.94 5.21
CA ARG A 207 -16.82 -3.13 5.58
C ARG A 207 -17.56 -2.95 6.89
N ASP A 208 -18.60 -3.78 7.06
CA ASP A 208 -19.26 -4.06 8.34
C ASP A 208 -19.69 -5.55 8.36
N SER A 209 -20.55 -5.94 9.30
CA SER A 209 -21.06 -7.31 9.40
C SER A 209 -21.93 -7.75 8.23
N GLY A 210 -22.51 -6.82 7.47
CA GLY A 210 -23.40 -7.08 6.34
C GLY A 210 -22.67 -7.21 4.99
N GLY A 211 -21.39 -6.84 4.93
CA GLY A 211 -20.61 -6.87 3.69
C GLY A 211 -19.72 -5.65 3.51
N GLY A 212 -19.07 -5.56 2.36
CA GLY A 212 -18.16 -4.47 2.07
C GLY A 212 -17.91 -4.23 0.59
N ILE A 213 -17.25 -3.11 0.32
CA ILE A 213 -16.80 -2.70 -0.99
C ILE A 213 -15.31 -2.38 -0.88
N SER A 214 -14.54 -2.84 -1.85
CA SER A 214 -13.11 -2.56 -1.96
C SER A 214 -12.77 -1.95 -3.31
N ARG A 215 -11.68 -1.22 -3.33
CA ARG A 215 -11.08 -0.60 -4.51
C ARG A 215 -9.59 -0.91 -4.52
N PHE A 216 -9.17 -1.54 -5.61
CA PHE A 216 -7.79 -1.72 -6.01
C PHE A 216 -7.43 -0.72 -7.12
N GLY A 217 -6.29 -0.06 -7.00
CA GLY A 217 -5.85 0.99 -7.91
C GLY A 217 -4.36 1.24 -7.78
N TYR A 218 -3.87 2.40 -8.23
CA TYR A 218 -2.45 2.78 -8.09
C TYR A 218 -2.26 4.19 -7.46
N TYR A 219 -1.35 4.28 -6.49
CA TYR A 219 -1.01 5.44 -5.66
C TYR A 219 -0.42 6.59 -6.49
N GLY A 220 -0.66 7.81 -6.02
CA GLY A 220 0.20 8.96 -6.28
C GLY A 220 0.23 9.50 -7.71
N SER A 221 -0.50 8.89 -8.65
CA SER A 221 -0.66 9.50 -9.95
C SER A 221 -1.85 10.46 -9.93
N PHE A 222 -1.60 11.73 -10.22
CA PHE A 222 -2.60 12.62 -10.81
C PHE A 222 -3.16 12.07 -12.15
N ASP A 223 -2.68 10.90 -12.57
CA ASP A 223 -3.05 10.15 -13.77
C ASP A 223 -4.14 9.10 -13.52
N GLU A 224 -4.51 8.74 -12.28
CA GLU A 224 -5.74 7.96 -12.04
C GLU A 224 -6.98 8.85 -12.23
N LYS A 225 -7.05 9.57 -13.37
CA LYS A 225 -8.22 10.31 -13.83
C LYS A 225 -9.30 9.30 -14.21
N ARG A 226 -9.97 8.75 -13.21
CA ARG A 226 -11.10 7.85 -13.41
C ARG A 226 -12.25 8.61 -14.06
N GLN A 227 -12.93 7.95 -14.99
CA GLN A 227 -14.19 8.48 -15.51
C GLN A 227 -15.25 8.37 -14.41
N SER A 228 -15.96 9.45 -14.06
CA SER A 228 -16.93 9.52 -12.96
C SER A 228 -17.95 8.37 -12.91
N PRO A 229 -18.47 8.00 -11.71
CA PRO A 229 -18.33 8.72 -10.44
C PRO A 229 -17.02 8.42 -9.67
N PRO A 230 -16.31 9.45 -9.16
CA PRO A 230 -15.14 9.26 -8.32
C PRO A 230 -15.59 9.15 -6.86
N SER A 231 -15.85 7.94 -6.39
CA SER A 231 -16.22 7.74 -4.98
C SER A 231 -15.22 6.84 -4.26
N ARG A 232 -15.05 7.14 -2.96
CA ARG A 232 -14.30 6.32 -2.01
C ARG A 232 -15.16 5.12 -1.60
N PRO A 233 -14.58 3.93 -1.36
CA PRO A 233 -15.34 2.75 -0.92
C PRO A 233 -16.26 3.02 0.27
N GLU A 234 -15.81 3.81 1.25
CA GLU A 234 -16.61 4.26 2.40
C GLU A 234 -17.91 4.95 1.98
N ARG A 235 -17.84 5.87 1.02
CA ARG A 235 -19.03 6.60 0.53
C ARG A 235 -19.94 5.68 -0.26
N LEU A 236 -19.35 4.81 -1.09
CA LEU A 236 -20.11 3.84 -1.88
C LEU A 236 -20.85 2.86 -0.97
N ARG A 237 -20.18 2.34 0.05
CA ARG A 237 -20.74 1.30 0.94
C ARG A 237 -22.02 1.75 1.64
N TYR A 238 -22.12 3.01 2.04
CA TYR A 238 -23.25 3.52 2.83
C TYR A 238 -24.30 4.28 2.03
N CYS A 239 -24.04 4.61 0.75
CA CYS A 239 -25.06 5.21 -0.12
C CYS A 239 -25.98 4.14 -0.74
N ASP A 240 -27.06 4.60 -1.36
CA ASP A 240 -28.06 3.73 -1.98
C ASP A 240 -27.45 2.84 -3.07
N ALA A 241 -26.51 3.37 -3.87
CA ALA A 241 -25.84 2.60 -4.91
C ALA A 241 -25.07 1.38 -4.37
N GLY A 242 -24.35 1.52 -3.24
CA GLY A 242 -23.66 0.39 -2.63
C GLY A 242 -24.61 -0.64 -2.04
N LYS A 243 -25.69 -0.18 -1.37
CA LYS A 243 -26.73 -1.10 -0.87
C LYS A 243 -27.38 -1.89 -2.01
N ILE A 244 -27.67 -1.23 -3.14
CA ILE A 244 -28.20 -1.87 -4.35
C ILE A 244 -27.20 -2.89 -4.89
N TRP A 245 -25.93 -2.55 -5.06
CA TRP A 245 -24.91 -3.54 -5.49
C TRP A 245 -24.83 -4.75 -4.60
N LEU A 246 -24.75 -4.55 -3.28
CA LEU A 246 -24.65 -5.65 -2.33
C LEU A 246 -25.91 -6.52 -2.34
N SER A 247 -27.10 -5.98 -2.68
CA SER A 247 -28.32 -6.78 -2.82
C SER A 247 -28.29 -7.75 -4.00
N LEU A 248 -27.42 -7.50 -4.99
CA LEU A 248 -27.30 -8.22 -6.27
C LEU A 248 -26.28 -9.37 -6.25
N ALA A 249 -25.66 -9.68 -5.12
CA ALA A 249 -24.63 -10.74 -5.03
C ALA A 249 -25.15 -12.12 -5.46
N GLU A 250 -26.44 -12.39 -5.27
CA GLU A 250 -27.05 -13.68 -5.62
C GLU A 250 -27.48 -13.79 -7.08
N GLY A 251 -27.44 -12.69 -7.84
CA GLY A 251 -27.85 -12.63 -9.25
C GLY A 251 -28.73 -11.42 -9.59
N PRO A 252 -29.35 -11.42 -10.79
CA PRO A 252 -30.15 -10.30 -11.24
C PRO A 252 -31.42 -10.12 -10.42
N LEU A 253 -31.80 -8.87 -10.14
CA LEU A 253 -33.04 -8.54 -9.41
C LEU A 253 -33.89 -7.51 -10.17
N SER A 254 -35.20 -7.54 -9.94
CA SER A 254 -36.13 -6.49 -10.38
C SER A 254 -36.10 -5.28 -9.45
N LEU A 255 -36.65 -4.14 -9.89
CA LEU A 255 -36.77 -2.94 -9.03
C LEU A 255 -37.53 -3.26 -7.73
N THR A 256 -38.61 -4.03 -7.82
CA THR A 256 -39.40 -4.47 -6.65
C THR A 256 -38.56 -5.31 -5.70
N ALA A 257 -37.81 -6.28 -6.22
CA ALA A 257 -36.97 -7.15 -5.38
C ALA A 257 -35.79 -6.37 -4.75
N ILE A 258 -35.21 -5.40 -5.48
CA ILE A 258 -34.19 -4.49 -4.93
C ILE A 258 -34.77 -3.65 -3.80
N HIS A 259 -35.96 -3.07 -4.00
CA HIS A 259 -36.69 -2.33 -2.95
C HIS A 259 -36.92 -3.17 -1.71
N GLU A 260 -37.47 -4.37 -1.86
CA GLU A 260 -37.75 -5.30 -0.75
C GLU A 260 -36.48 -5.70 0.02
N ARG A 261 -35.39 -6.01 -0.70
CA ARG A 261 -34.12 -6.43 -0.06
C ARG A 261 -33.37 -5.30 0.63
N THR A 262 -33.40 -4.10 0.05
CA THR A 262 -32.62 -2.96 0.56
C THR A 262 -33.38 -2.11 1.57
N GLY A 263 -34.72 -2.16 1.56
CA GLY A 263 -35.59 -1.28 2.33
C GLY A 263 -35.58 0.19 1.86
N ILE A 264 -34.91 0.50 0.74
CA ILE A 264 -34.86 1.84 0.15
C ILE A 264 -36.20 2.12 -0.53
N GLN A 265 -36.75 3.34 -0.40
CA GLN A 265 -38.02 3.70 -1.03
C GLN A 265 -38.01 3.42 -2.55
N ALA A 266 -39.13 2.91 -3.09
CA ALA A 266 -39.20 2.43 -4.47
C ALA A 266 -38.81 3.50 -5.51
N GLU A 267 -39.23 4.74 -5.30
CA GLU A 267 -38.88 5.90 -6.14
C GLU A 267 -37.37 6.19 -6.11
N THR A 268 -36.75 6.08 -4.92
CA THR A 268 -35.31 6.24 -4.74
C THR A 268 -34.53 5.10 -5.39
N VAL A 269 -35.01 3.85 -5.28
CA VAL A 269 -34.43 2.71 -6.01
C VAL A 269 -34.48 2.96 -7.51
N GLN A 270 -35.64 3.36 -8.04
CA GLN A 270 -35.79 3.64 -9.47
C GLN A 270 -34.83 4.74 -9.95
N ALA A 271 -34.72 5.84 -9.21
CA ALA A 271 -33.81 6.93 -9.52
C ALA A 271 -32.33 6.48 -9.48
N ALA A 272 -31.92 5.79 -8.41
CA ALA A 272 -30.56 5.28 -8.26
C ALA A 272 -30.20 4.26 -9.34
N VAL A 273 -31.10 3.31 -9.64
CA VAL A 273 -30.87 2.31 -10.70
C VAL A 273 -30.74 2.99 -12.07
N HIS A 274 -31.59 3.98 -12.38
CA HIS A 274 -31.47 4.74 -13.61
C HIS A 274 -30.12 5.47 -13.71
N GLU A 275 -29.69 6.12 -12.63
CA GLU A 275 -28.39 6.78 -12.56
C GLU A 275 -27.24 5.79 -12.77
N MET A 276 -27.25 4.66 -12.05
CA MET A 276 -26.20 3.64 -12.12
C MET A 276 -26.12 2.98 -13.50
N CYS A 277 -27.24 2.80 -14.20
CA CYS A 277 -27.24 2.31 -15.59
C CYS A 277 -26.60 3.32 -16.56
N ALA A 278 -26.65 4.62 -16.25
CA ALA A 278 -26.10 5.68 -17.09
C ALA A 278 -24.60 5.93 -16.90
N TRP A 279 -23.98 5.34 -15.87
CA TRP A 279 -22.54 5.44 -15.64
C TRP A 279 -21.74 4.84 -16.82
N ARG A 280 -20.47 5.26 -16.96
CA ARG A 280 -19.56 4.74 -18.01
C ARG A 280 -18.23 4.28 -17.40
N PRO A 281 -17.98 2.97 -17.32
CA PRO A 281 -18.88 1.84 -17.62
C PRO A 281 -20.13 1.80 -16.71
N PRO A 282 -21.20 1.07 -17.08
CA PRO A 282 -22.43 1.05 -16.29
C PRO A 282 -22.21 0.41 -14.92
N GLY A 283 -22.74 1.04 -13.87
CA GLY A 283 -22.77 0.49 -12.51
C GLY A 283 -23.77 -0.65 -12.38
N LEU A 284 -24.84 -0.64 -13.19
CA LEU A 284 -25.80 -1.74 -13.31
C LEU A 284 -26.03 -2.09 -14.78
N VAL A 285 -26.13 -3.37 -15.07
CA VAL A 285 -26.44 -3.88 -16.41
C VAL A 285 -27.86 -4.43 -16.42
N LYS A 286 -28.71 -3.90 -17.29
CA LYS A 286 -30.07 -4.43 -17.47
C LYS A 286 -30.00 -5.81 -18.13
N THR A 287 -30.73 -6.78 -17.57
CA THR A 287 -30.83 -8.16 -18.05
C THR A 287 -32.30 -8.50 -18.35
N GLY A 288 -32.60 -8.83 -19.60
CA GLY A 288 -33.97 -9.06 -20.06
C GLY A 288 -34.89 -7.84 -19.80
N ASP A 289 -36.19 -8.12 -19.66
CA ASP A 289 -37.19 -7.05 -19.58
C ASP A 289 -37.18 -6.29 -18.26
N ASN A 290 -36.89 -6.97 -17.14
CA ASN A 290 -37.03 -6.41 -15.78
C ASN A 290 -35.89 -6.70 -14.80
N GLY A 291 -34.80 -7.37 -15.21
CA GLY A 291 -33.69 -7.70 -14.32
C GLY A 291 -32.56 -6.68 -14.37
N TYR A 292 -31.83 -6.52 -13.26
CA TYR A 292 -30.60 -5.72 -13.18
C TYR A 292 -29.49 -6.54 -12.53
N LEU A 293 -28.28 -6.48 -13.09
CA LEU A 293 -27.05 -7.06 -12.56
C LEU A 293 -26.10 -5.97 -12.09
N ALA A 294 -25.24 -6.29 -11.13
CA ALA A 294 -24.12 -5.42 -10.78
C ALA A 294 -23.13 -5.29 -11.96
N GLY A 295 -22.57 -4.10 -12.16
CA GLY A 295 -21.50 -3.82 -13.13
C GLY A 295 -20.09 -4.06 -12.58
N ILE A 296 -19.99 -4.58 -11.35
CA ILE A 296 -18.75 -5.00 -10.68
C ILE A 296 -18.96 -6.39 -10.06
N PRO A 297 -17.88 -7.19 -9.87
CA PRO A 297 -17.99 -8.46 -9.17
C PRO A 297 -18.39 -8.24 -7.71
N ILE A 298 -19.48 -8.88 -7.30
CA ILE A 298 -19.93 -8.96 -5.90
C ILE A 298 -19.97 -10.44 -5.52
N PHE A 299 -19.24 -10.81 -4.47
CA PHE A 299 -19.17 -12.18 -3.99
C PHE A 299 -20.15 -12.43 -2.84
N SER A 300 -20.85 -13.56 -2.83
CA SER A 300 -21.59 -13.99 -1.64
C SER A 300 -20.64 -14.41 -0.52
N SER A 301 -21.16 -14.55 0.71
CA SER A 301 -20.38 -15.07 1.84
C SER A 301 -19.79 -16.46 1.54
N GLU A 302 -20.56 -17.34 0.90
CA GLU A 302 -20.15 -18.71 0.56
C GLU A 302 -19.04 -18.72 -0.53
N GLU A 303 -19.18 -17.84 -1.53
CA GLU A 303 -18.18 -17.68 -2.59
C GLU A 303 -16.87 -17.15 -2.05
N LEU A 304 -16.95 -16.16 -1.15
CA LEU A 304 -15.78 -15.64 -0.46
C LEU A 304 -15.06 -16.73 0.32
N VAL A 305 -15.76 -17.58 1.08
CA VAL A 305 -15.11 -18.68 1.83
C VAL A 305 -14.29 -19.57 0.90
N THR A 306 -14.83 -19.89 -0.27
CA THR A 306 -14.13 -20.74 -1.25
C THR A 306 -12.91 -20.02 -1.85
N LEU A 307 -13.08 -18.76 -2.28
CA LEU A 307 -11.99 -17.96 -2.84
C LEU A 307 -10.88 -17.69 -1.83
N LEU A 308 -11.26 -17.39 -0.58
CA LEU A 308 -10.33 -17.07 0.49
C LEU A 308 -9.52 -18.28 0.93
N ALA A 309 -10.07 -19.50 0.88
CA ALA A 309 -9.31 -20.69 1.20
C ALA A 309 -8.08 -20.85 0.27
N GLU A 310 -8.27 -20.64 -1.03
CA GLU A 310 -7.18 -20.66 -2.00
C GLU A 310 -6.26 -19.43 -1.85
N ALA A 311 -6.84 -18.23 -1.73
CA ALA A 311 -6.07 -17.00 -1.63
C ALA A 311 -5.21 -16.92 -0.34
N ASP A 312 -5.74 -17.36 0.79
CA ASP A 312 -5.02 -17.42 2.07
C ASP A 312 -3.87 -18.44 2.00
N HIS A 313 -4.05 -19.58 1.32
CA HIS A 313 -2.97 -20.55 1.10
C HIS A 313 -1.82 -19.94 0.28
N VAL A 314 -2.15 -19.21 -0.80
CA VAL A 314 -1.15 -18.50 -1.60
C VAL A 314 -0.46 -17.41 -0.79
N ALA A 315 -1.21 -16.67 0.02
CA ALA A 315 -0.68 -15.62 0.84
C ALA A 315 0.29 -16.13 1.92
N GLU A 316 0.03 -17.31 2.51
CA GLU A 316 0.97 -17.99 3.42
C GLU A 316 2.30 -18.31 2.71
N MET A 317 2.25 -18.81 1.46
CA MET A 317 3.46 -19.05 0.68
C MET A 317 4.24 -17.77 0.39
N ILE A 318 3.54 -16.69 0.00
CA ILE A 318 4.16 -15.38 -0.24
C ILE A 318 4.84 -14.86 1.03
N HIS A 319 4.19 -14.95 2.21
CA HIS A 319 4.84 -14.49 3.44
C HIS A 319 6.08 -15.27 3.79
N ARG A 320 5.98 -16.60 3.78
CA ARG A 320 7.06 -17.51 4.15
C ARG A 320 8.26 -17.37 3.22
N ASP A 321 8.01 -17.32 1.92
CA ASP A 321 9.04 -17.46 0.89
C ASP A 321 9.50 -16.10 0.32
N VAL A 322 8.71 -15.04 0.52
CA VAL A 322 8.98 -13.70 -0.04
C VAL A 322 9.02 -12.63 1.04
N SER A 323 7.91 -12.33 1.72
CA SER A 323 7.81 -11.15 2.60
C SER A 323 8.82 -11.19 3.75
N ILE A 324 8.88 -12.30 4.49
CA ILE A 324 9.77 -12.45 5.65
C ILE A 324 11.25 -12.50 5.22
N PRO A 325 11.65 -13.33 4.24
CA PRO A 325 13.04 -13.33 3.76
C PRO A 325 13.49 -11.97 3.20
N MET A 326 12.63 -11.30 2.42
CA MET A 326 12.93 -9.99 1.86
C MET A 326 13.17 -8.97 2.98
N GLN A 327 12.29 -8.91 3.98
CA GLN A 327 12.44 -8.00 5.10
C GLN A 327 13.75 -8.23 5.86
N LYS A 328 14.09 -9.50 6.17
CA LYS A 328 15.36 -9.86 6.82
C LYS A 328 16.58 -9.45 6.00
N GLU A 329 16.49 -9.55 4.68
CA GLU A 329 17.57 -9.13 3.79
C GLU A 329 17.71 -7.61 3.71
N LEU A 330 16.59 -6.87 3.65
CA LEU A 330 16.59 -5.40 3.69
C LEU A 330 17.16 -4.89 5.03
N GLU A 331 16.80 -5.52 6.14
CA GLU A 331 17.33 -5.23 7.48
C GLU A 331 18.82 -5.49 7.59
N SER A 332 19.26 -6.70 7.24
CA SER A 332 20.68 -7.08 7.33
C SER A 332 21.55 -6.25 6.37
N THR A 333 21.04 -5.91 5.19
CA THR A 333 21.73 -5.04 4.24
C THR A 333 21.78 -3.60 4.74
N GLY A 334 20.69 -3.05 5.28
CA GLY A 334 20.68 -1.74 5.91
C GLY A 334 21.71 -1.62 7.03
N LYS A 335 21.77 -2.63 7.92
CA LYS A 335 22.79 -2.72 8.99
C LYS A 335 24.22 -2.74 8.44
N ARG A 336 24.50 -3.51 7.37
CA ARG A 336 25.81 -3.55 6.71
C ARG A 336 26.22 -2.20 6.10
N LEU A 337 25.24 -1.40 5.68
CA LEU A 337 25.44 -0.04 5.16
C LEU A 337 25.54 1.02 6.28
N GLY A 338 25.45 0.63 7.54
CA GLY A 338 25.48 1.54 8.68
C GLY A 338 24.19 2.33 8.87
N LEU A 339 23.06 1.85 8.33
CA LEU A 339 21.77 2.51 8.51
C LEU A 339 21.13 2.08 9.83
N ARG A 340 20.41 3.02 10.47
CA ARG A 340 19.60 2.74 11.68
C ARG A 340 18.30 2.01 11.34
N PHE A 341 17.79 2.23 10.13
CA PHE A 341 16.54 1.66 9.64
C PHE A 341 16.84 0.58 8.59
N PRO A 342 15.93 -0.39 8.38
CA PRO A 342 15.99 -1.29 7.23
C PRO A 342 16.04 -0.48 5.92
N LEU A 343 16.58 -1.07 4.86
CA LEU A 343 16.42 -0.50 3.53
C LEU A 343 14.93 -0.31 3.18
N PRO A 344 14.57 0.66 2.32
CA PRO A 344 13.17 0.96 2.03
C PRO A 344 12.47 -0.25 1.42
N SER A 345 11.35 -0.66 2.00
CA SER A 345 10.47 -1.72 1.47
C SER A 345 9.60 -1.26 0.31
N ASP A 346 9.74 0.00 -0.09
CA ASP A 346 8.94 0.68 -1.10
C ASP A 346 9.15 0.10 -2.51
N ALA A 347 10.15 -0.75 -2.71
CA ALA A 347 10.20 -1.68 -3.82
C ALA A 347 9.29 -2.89 -3.54
N SER A 348 7.98 -2.64 -3.36
CA SER A 348 6.99 -3.69 -3.11
C SER A 348 7.15 -4.79 -4.14
N ALA A 349 7.63 -5.95 -3.69
CA ALA A 349 7.86 -7.12 -4.53
C ALA A 349 6.58 -7.47 -5.31
N ARG A 350 5.44 -7.38 -4.62
CA ARG A 350 4.09 -7.54 -5.14
C ARG A 350 3.78 -6.70 -6.38
N ASP A 351 4.09 -5.41 -6.32
CA ASP A 351 3.75 -4.51 -7.43
C ASP A 351 4.53 -4.85 -8.69
N ILE A 352 5.80 -5.22 -8.52
CA ILE A 352 6.67 -5.68 -9.59
C ILE A 352 6.21 -7.07 -10.06
N ALA A 353 5.80 -7.96 -9.16
CA ALA A 353 5.30 -9.30 -9.49
C ALA A 353 4.04 -9.22 -10.37
N LEU A 354 3.07 -8.40 -10.01
CA LEU A 354 1.86 -8.16 -10.82
C LEU A 354 2.20 -7.56 -12.20
N GLN A 355 3.21 -6.69 -12.27
CA GLN A 355 3.72 -6.16 -13.54
C GLN A 355 4.36 -7.24 -14.40
N LEU A 356 5.19 -8.12 -13.82
CA LEU A 356 5.82 -9.24 -14.53
C LEU A 356 4.76 -10.19 -15.10
N LEU A 357 3.75 -10.53 -14.30
CA LEU A 357 2.64 -11.40 -14.73
C LEU A 357 1.80 -10.78 -15.85
N SER A 358 1.54 -9.47 -15.78
CA SER A 358 0.83 -8.74 -16.83
C SER A 358 1.68 -8.65 -18.11
N GLY A 359 2.97 -8.34 -17.99
CA GLY A 359 3.91 -8.29 -19.11
C GLY A 359 4.12 -9.64 -19.80
N ALA A 360 4.05 -10.74 -19.05
CA ALA A 360 4.10 -12.10 -19.58
C ALA A 360 2.76 -12.59 -20.17
N GLY A 361 1.69 -11.79 -20.10
CA GLY A 361 0.34 -12.18 -20.55
C GLY A 361 -0.35 -13.23 -19.67
N THR A 362 0.20 -13.52 -18.49
CA THR A 362 -0.43 -14.43 -17.50
C THR A 362 -1.61 -13.74 -16.82
N LEU A 363 -1.47 -12.44 -16.52
CA LEU A 363 -2.57 -11.57 -16.13
C LEU A 363 -2.97 -10.65 -17.28
N PRO A 364 -4.22 -10.16 -17.31
CA PRO A 364 -4.64 -9.11 -18.24
C PRO A 364 -3.72 -7.88 -18.15
N PRO A 365 -3.63 -7.07 -19.23
CA PRO A 365 -2.94 -5.79 -19.18
C PRO A 365 -3.50 -4.89 -18.08
N ILE A 366 -2.62 -4.29 -17.28
CA ILE A 366 -3.00 -3.27 -16.30
C ILE A 366 -3.52 -2.04 -17.06
N PRO A 367 -4.75 -1.56 -16.81
CA PRO A 367 -5.32 -0.41 -17.51
C PRO A 367 -4.45 0.85 -17.40
N GLN A 368 -4.32 1.60 -18.49
CA GLN A 368 -3.65 2.90 -18.48
C GLN A 368 -4.66 4.04 -18.21
N PRO A 369 -4.23 5.12 -17.54
CA PRO A 369 -4.94 6.40 -17.50
C PRO A 369 -5.51 6.89 -18.85
N PRO A 370 -6.74 7.45 -18.88
CA PRO A 370 -7.75 7.46 -17.82
C PRO A 370 -8.38 6.08 -17.65
N VAL A 371 -8.35 5.52 -16.43
CA VAL A 371 -8.89 4.17 -16.19
C VAL A 371 -10.41 4.20 -15.96
N PRO A 372 -11.15 3.15 -16.35
CA PRO A 372 -12.57 3.02 -16.01
C PRO A 372 -12.80 3.10 -14.49
N TRP A 373 -13.90 3.70 -14.02
CA TRP A 373 -14.13 3.74 -12.56
C TRP A 373 -14.27 2.36 -11.95
N SER A 374 -14.79 1.38 -12.70
CA SER A 374 -14.99 0.00 -12.21
C SER A 374 -13.69 -0.78 -12.08
N PHE A 375 -12.57 -0.26 -12.58
CA PHE A 375 -11.28 -0.94 -12.50
C PHE A 375 -10.91 -1.24 -11.05
N GLY A 376 -10.74 -2.53 -10.73
CA GLY A 376 -10.36 -2.99 -9.39
C GLY A 376 -11.43 -2.76 -8.32
N VAL A 377 -12.66 -2.38 -8.69
CA VAL A 377 -13.77 -2.24 -7.74
C VAL A 377 -14.50 -3.58 -7.64
N TRP A 378 -14.73 -4.02 -6.40
CA TRP A 378 -15.42 -5.26 -6.10
C TRP A 378 -16.11 -5.15 -4.76
N GLY A 379 -17.05 -6.06 -4.48
CA GLY A 379 -17.76 -6.09 -3.21
C GLY A 379 -18.06 -7.50 -2.75
N TRP A 380 -18.64 -7.59 -1.57
CA TRP A 380 -19.05 -8.87 -1.00
C TRP A 380 -20.17 -8.73 0.03
N GLN A 381 -20.91 -9.81 0.22
CA GLN A 381 -21.87 -9.95 1.32
C GLN A 381 -21.25 -10.63 2.53
N GLY A 382 -21.80 -10.28 3.70
CA GLY A 382 -21.46 -10.91 4.96
C GLY A 382 -20.13 -10.47 5.55
N HIS A 383 -19.78 -11.12 6.65
CA HIS A 383 -18.59 -10.79 7.41
C HIS A 383 -17.33 -11.29 6.70
N LEU A 384 -16.37 -10.37 6.51
CA LEU A 384 -15.05 -10.69 5.99
C LEU A 384 -14.04 -10.56 7.14
N PRO A 385 -13.54 -11.67 7.72
CA PRO A 385 -12.69 -11.61 8.90
C PRO A 385 -11.33 -10.99 8.55
N MET A 386 -10.83 -10.12 9.44
CA MET A 386 -9.50 -9.49 9.37
C MET A 386 -8.64 -9.90 10.56
N TRP A 387 -7.31 -9.79 10.41
CA TRP A 387 -6.36 -10.26 11.42
C TRP A 387 -6.61 -9.73 12.84
N GLU A 388 -7.01 -8.46 12.96
CA GLU A 388 -7.28 -7.77 14.23
C GLU A 388 -8.39 -8.44 15.08
N GLU A 389 -9.36 -9.08 14.41
CA GLU A 389 -10.53 -9.68 15.04
C GLU A 389 -10.24 -11.08 15.59
N VAL A 390 -9.20 -11.74 15.09
CA VAL A 390 -8.79 -13.08 15.56
C VAL A 390 -7.68 -12.98 16.60
N THR A 391 -6.83 -11.96 16.56
CA THR A 391 -5.82 -11.75 17.61
C THR A 391 -6.40 -11.33 18.95
N THR A 392 -7.51 -10.59 18.94
CA THR A 392 -8.18 -10.12 20.17
C THR A 392 -8.94 -11.22 20.92
N SER A 393 -9.08 -12.40 20.32
CA SER A 393 -9.69 -13.59 20.94
C SER A 393 -8.69 -14.61 21.47
N ILE A 394 -7.38 -14.39 21.29
CA ILE A 394 -6.31 -15.22 21.88
C ILE A 394 -5.85 -14.53 23.19
N PRO A 395 -5.99 -15.17 24.36
CA PRO A 395 -5.50 -14.58 25.61
C PRO A 395 -3.98 -14.35 25.51
N PRO A 396 -3.45 -13.24 26.04
CA PRO A 396 -2.04 -12.91 25.90
C PRO A 396 -1.18 -14.06 26.43
N THR A 397 -0.29 -14.57 25.57
CA THR A 397 0.73 -15.54 25.97
C THR A 397 1.55 -14.91 27.09
N PRO A 398 1.64 -15.52 28.29
CA PRO A 398 2.36 -14.93 29.41
C PRO A 398 3.81 -14.72 29.01
N CYS A 399 4.22 -13.44 28.98
CA CYS A 399 5.58 -13.05 28.66
C CYS A 399 6.52 -13.74 29.68
N PRO A 400 7.47 -14.59 29.24
CA PRO A 400 8.41 -15.20 30.16
C PRO A 400 9.23 -14.07 30.79
N ARG A 401 9.07 -13.91 32.10
CA ARG A 401 9.85 -12.91 32.86
C ARG A 401 11.34 -13.21 32.63
N PRO A 402 12.16 -12.21 32.25
CA PRO A 402 13.59 -12.39 32.22
C PRO A 402 14.06 -12.85 33.60
N ARG A 403 14.85 -13.93 33.62
CA ARG A 403 15.53 -14.41 34.83
C ARG A 403 16.76 -13.56 35.12
#